data_AF-A0A3C0YC55-F1
#
_entry.id   AF-A0A3C0YC55-F1
#
_cell.length_a   1.000
_cell.length_b   1.000
_cell.length_c   1.000
_cell.angle_alpha   90.00
_cell.angle_beta   90.00
_cell.angle_gamma   90.00
#
_symmetry.space_group_name_H-M   'P 1'
#
loop_
_entity.id
_entity.type
_entity.pdbx_description
1 polymer ?
#
loop_
_entity_poly.entity_id
_entity_poly.type
_entity_poly.pdbx_seq_one_letter_code
_entity_poly.pdbx_strand_id
1 'polypeptide(L)'
;MKKFESSYSRGRMWSLALLLSTVAVVTIGCGGGGGGRDPILGAPVAAVLLVAPPGAIAPGAICPVAGSSVTVTDPTDGNQSVSTSTSGVANGGKLVMATFSEAMNAATISATTFKLAPTGGLALVPASVSYNAATKVATLTTSSALLPNTAYTAVIQAPIANGTGTPLGCSYAWTFKTATVAAAAPVPVNLGLASSFGIAATAGVTNTTTAPITHINGDVVLDPISGAICNAVQVDAAGGFGLCGSNSSTPTLTGKVISPLYNQGVTSTAIKADLRAAFLSITPPAGPPAVGSLGGATSIAAGTTLGAPTGNALVQGDNLFVPGVYQSLTSILITGDLTLDAQGDPNAAFIFQSSSTIGTAPSARILLINGAKASNVFWQAGTSATLGTDSVWQGNILASESITMNTHATSCGRLLAGAFAAGAFVFDSNVVSVPGNPNAPADCQ
;
A
#
# COMPACT_ATOMS: atom_id res chain seq x y z
N MET A 1 22.12 32.37 -58.37
CA MET A 1 20.76 31.88 -58.72
C MET A 1 19.76 32.48 -57.75
N LYS A 2 18.85 33.31 -58.29
CA LYS A 2 17.52 33.79 -57.84
C LYS A 2 17.22 34.05 -56.33
N LYS A 3 16.93 35.34 -56.08
CA LYS A 3 16.02 35.96 -55.09
C LYS A 3 14.72 35.17 -54.85
N PHE A 4 14.14 35.31 -53.65
CA PHE A 4 12.73 35.72 -53.48
C PHE A 4 12.49 36.35 -52.09
N GLU A 5 11.81 37.50 -52.11
CA GLU A 5 11.29 38.26 -50.97
C GLU A 5 9.88 37.78 -50.56
N SER A 6 9.50 38.13 -49.32
CA SER A 6 8.17 38.54 -48.82
C SER A 6 6.95 37.60 -48.97
N SER A 7 6.28 37.30 -47.84
CA SER A 7 4.87 37.74 -47.63
C SER A 7 4.33 37.48 -46.23
N TYR A 8 3.95 38.59 -45.61
CA TYR A 8 2.89 38.87 -44.65
C TYR A 8 1.73 37.84 -44.55
N SER A 9 1.31 37.52 -43.31
CA SER A 9 -0.10 37.19 -43.03
C SER A 9 -0.47 37.58 -41.59
N ARG A 10 -1.45 38.49 -41.48
CA ARG A 10 -2.08 38.97 -40.24
C ARG A 10 -3.09 37.93 -39.74
N GLY A 11 -3.06 37.64 -38.43
CA GLY A 11 -4.07 36.82 -37.75
C GLY A 11 -4.59 37.49 -36.48
N ARG A 12 -5.52 38.44 -36.68
CA ARG A 12 -6.57 38.99 -35.80
C ARG A 12 -6.55 38.62 -34.29
N MET A 13 -6.40 39.67 -33.46
CA MET A 13 -6.95 39.76 -32.11
C MET A 13 -8.47 39.55 -32.12
N TRP A 14 -8.98 38.55 -31.40
CA TRP A 14 -10.38 38.46 -30.99
C TRP A 14 -10.46 38.22 -29.47
N SER A 15 -10.94 39.25 -28.77
CA SER A 15 -11.40 39.20 -27.39
C SER A 15 -12.70 38.39 -27.31
N LEU A 16 -12.79 37.44 -26.38
CA LEU A 16 -14.06 36.78 -25.99
C LEU A 16 -13.97 36.52 -24.48
N ALA A 17 -14.50 37.43 -23.67
CA ALA A 17 -15.86 37.42 -23.13
C ALA A 17 -16.04 36.38 -22.00
N LEU A 18 -16.05 36.95 -20.79
CA LEU A 18 -16.42 36.37 -19.51
C LEU A 18 -17.84 35.77 -19.61
N LEU A 19 -18.01 34.48 -19.34
CA LEU A 19 -19.33 33.84 -19.22
C LEU A 19 -19.51 33.33 -17.78
N LEU A 20 -20.17 34.17 -16.98
CA LEU A 20 -20.83 33.82 -15.73
C LEU A 20 -22.14 33.08 -16.08
N SER A 21 -22.26 31.83 -15.66
CA SER A 21 -23.53 31.07 -15.57
C SER A 21 -23.21 29.74 -14.86
N THR A 22 -23.95 29.18 -13.92
CA THR A 22 -25.30 29.44 -13.37
C THR A 22 -25.37 28.66 -12.05
N VAL A 23 -25.90 29.29 -11.00
CA VAL A 23 -26.34 28.60 -9.77
C VAL A 23 -27.56 27.75 -10.13
N ALA A 24 -27.46 26.44 -9.93
CA ALA A 24 -28.59 25.53 -10.04
C ALA A 24 -29.53 25.74 -8.85
N VAL A 25 -30.59 26.52 -9.04
CA VAL A 25 -31.74 26.56 -8.14
C VAL A 25 -32.60 25.34 -8.47
N VAL A 26 -32.66 24.38 -7.54
CA VAL A 26 -33.60 23.26 -7.59
C VAL A 26 -35.01 23.83 -7.40
N THR A 27 -35.80 23.87 -8.47
CA THR A 27 -37.23 24.11 -8.41
C THR A 27 -37.94 22.83 -7.98
N ILE A 28 -38.45 22.79 -6.76
CA ILE A 28 -39.41 21.77 -6.32
C ILE A 28 -40.77 22.16 -6.88
N GLY A 29 -41.32 21.28 -7.73
CA GLY A 29 -42.64 21.43 -8.34
C GLY A 29 -43.74 21.52 -7.30
N CYS A 30 -44.61 22.50 -7.48
CA CYS A 30 -45.86 22.68 -6.75
C CYS A 30 -46.94 21.77 -7.37
N GLY A 31 -47.50 20.86 -6.57
CA GLY A 31 -48.77 20.18 -6.83
C GLY A 31 -49.61 20.29 -5.56
N GLY A 32 -50.67 21.11 -5.62
CA GLY A 32 -51.40 21.59 -4.44
C GLY A 32 -52.38 20.61 -3.81
N GLY A 33 -52.79 20.95 -2.58
CA GLY A 33 -53.90 20.31 -1.89
C GLY A 33 -54.05 20.72 -0.43
N GLY A 34 -54.78 21.81 -0.19
CA GLY A 34 -55.71 21.96 0.95
C GLY A 34 -55.19 22.07 2.38
N GLY A 35 -55.29 23.27 2.95
CA GLY A 35 -55.89 23.50 4.27
C GLY A 35 -55.03 23.28 5.53
N GLY A 36 -54.61 24.40 6.12
CA GLY A 36 -54.57 24.56 7.59
C GLY A 36 -53.24 24.27 8.29
N ARG A 37 -52.73 25.33 8.93
CA ARG A 37 -51.56 25.47 9.81
C ARG A 37 -50.25 25.74 9.08
N ASP A 38 -49.78 26.98 9.24
CA ASP A 38 -48.46 27.45 8.81
C ASP A 38 -47.38 26.43 9.25
N PRO A 39 -46.49 25.99 8.36
CA PRO A 39 -45.24 25.42 8.80
C PRO A 39 -44.48 26.57 9.45
N ILE A 40 -44.15 26.43 10.73
CA ILE A 40 -42.95 27.08 11.28
C ILE A 40 -41.81 26.61 10.39
N LEU A 41 -41.46 27.42 9.39
CA LEU A 41 -40.22 27.31 8.67
C LEU A 41 -39.16 27.58 9.73
N GLY A 42 -38.59 26.50 10.28
CA GLY A 42 -37.43 26.59 11.14
C GLY A 42 -36.41 27.50 10.46
N ALA A 43 -35.89 28.47 11.23
CA ALA A 43 -34.84 29.36 10.75
C ALA A 43 -33.78 28.53 9.99
N PRO A 44 -33.22 29.02 8.88
CA PRO A 44 -32.15 28.31 8.20
C PRO A 44 -31.07 28.06 9.25
N VAL A 45 -30.83 26.78 9.56
CA VAL A 45 -29.75 26.40 10.46
C VAL A 45 -28.50 26.85 9.71
N ALA A 46 -27.95 27.99 10.09
CA ALA A 46 -26.76 28.52 9.47
C ALA A 46 -25.70 27.44 9.57
N ALA A 47 -25.33 26.86 8.43
CA ALA A 47 -24.33 25.82 8.39
C ALA A 47 -23.00 26.47 8.82
N VAL A 48 -22.60 26.20 10.07
CA VAL A 48 -21.38 26.77 10.65
C VAL A 48 -20.19 26.05 10.03
N LEU A 49 -19.49 26.74 9.13
CA LEU A 49 -18.20 26.30 8.62
C LEU A 49 -17.25 26.03 9.80
N LEU A 50 -16.60 24.88 9.83
CA LEU A 50 -15.46 24.69 10.72
C LEU A 50 -14.30 25.53 10.18
N VAL A 51 -14.24 26.78 10.60
CA VAL A 51 -13.13 27.68 10.33
C VAL A 51 -12.14 27.55 11.47
N ALA A 52 -10.88 27.28 11.14
CA ALA A 52 -9.81 27.35 12.13
C ALA A 52 -9.82 28.75 12.78
N PRO A 53 -9.82 28.85 14.12
CA PRO A 53 -9.81 30.14 14.80
C PRO A 53 -8.67 31.04 14.29
N PRO A 54 -8.88 32.35 14.16
CA PRO A 54 -7.80 33.28 13.83
C PRO A 54 -6.63 33.09 14.80
N GLY A 55 -5.42 32.90 14.26
CA GLY A 55 -4.22 32.64 15.06
C GLY A 55 -4.05 31.19 15.53
N ALA A 56 -4.87 30.25 15.02
CA ALA A 56 -4.61 28.83 15.23
C ALA A 56 -3.28 28.42 14.59
N ILE A 57 -2.52 27.59 15.29
CA ILE A 57 -1.20 27.12 14.84
C ILE A 57 -1.21 25.60 14.61
N ALA A 58 -0.23 25.10 13.85
CA ALA A 58 -0.02 23.66 13.69
C ALA A 58 0.45 23.03 15.02
N PRO A 59 0.05 21.78 15.33
CA PRO A 59 0.61 21.01 16.44
C PRO A 59 2.15 20.99 16.42
N GLY A 60 2.77 21.15 17.58
CA GLY A 60 4.24 21.23 17.70
C GLY A 60 4.86 22.59 17.37
N ALA A 61 4.12 23.54 16.79
CA ALA A 61 4.58 24.92 16.63
C ALA A 61 4.65 25.66 17.96
N ILE A 62 5.57 26.63 18.06
CA ILE A 62 5.74 27.45 19.27
C ILE A 62 4.60 28.49 19.31
N CYS A 63 3.77 28.42 20.35
CA CYS A 63 2.76 29.43 20.62
C CYS A 63 3.38 30.66 21.30
N PRO A 64 3.11 31.89 20.85
CA PRO A 64 3.61 33.11 21.49
C PRO A 64 2.92 33.41 22.83
N VAL A 65 1.79 32.76 23.11
CA VAL A 65 1.05 32.89 24.37
C VAL A 65 1.44 31.72 25.29
N ALA A 66 1.87 32.05 26.51
CA ALA A 66 2.21 31.04 27.51
C ALA A 66 0.96 30.24 27.94
N GLY A 67 1.07 28.91 27.98
CA GLY A 67 0.00 28.02 28.38
C GLY A 67 0.27 26.57 27.99
N SER A 68 -0.73 25.71 28.18
CA SER A 68 -0.67 24.33 27.72
C SER A 68 -0.62 24.27 26.19
N SER A 69 -0.01 23.23 25.63
CA SER A 69 0.19 23.09 24.17
C SER A 69 -0.11 21.68 23.66
N VAL A 70 -0.40 21.56 22.37
CA VAL A 70 -0.51 20.27 21.66
C VAL A 70 0.84 19.96 21.02
N THR A 71 1.45 18.85 21.42
CA THR A 71 2.81 18.47 21.02
C THR A 71 2.83 17.53 19.83
N VAL A 72 1.89 16.58 19.77
CA VAL A 72 1.81 15.54 18.73
C VAL A 72 0.35 15.30 18.37
N THR A 73 0.09 14.99 17.10
CA THR A 73 -1.22 14.58 16.60
C THR A 73 -1.11 13.33 15.75
N ASP A 74 -2.19 12.56 15.71
CA ASP A 74 -2.37 11.45 14.78
C ASP A 74 -3.82 11.50 14.25
N PRO A 75 -4.05 11.74 12.95
CA PRO A 75 -3.05 11.91 11.91
C PRO A 75 -2.20 13.16 12.10
N THR A 76 -0.94 13.08 11.70
CA THR A 76 0.00 14.21 11.72
C THR A 76 -0.42 15.31 10.75
N ASP A 77 -0.08 16.57 11.07
CA ASP A 77 -0.34 17.70 10.19
C ASP A 77 0.34 17.53 8.81
N GLY A 78 -0.41 17.81 7.75
CA GLY A 78 0.01 17.67 6.37
C GLY A 78 0.01 16.24 5.82
N ASN A 79 -0.36 15.23 6.62
CA ASN A 79 -0.38 13.84 6.15
C ASN A 79 -1.34 13.67 4.96
N GLN A 80 -0.83 13.21 3.81
CA GLN A 80 -1.60 13.13 2.56
C GLN A 80 -2.32 11.79 2.35
N SER A 81 -2.02 10.80 3.18
CA SER A 81 -2.47 9.43 3.00
C SER A 81 -2.83 8.82 4.35
N VAL A 82 -3.99 9.20 4.85
CA VAL A 82 -4.53 8.72 6.12
C VAL A 82 -5.57 7.63 5.85
N SER A 83 -5.57 6.53 6.61
CA SER A 83 -6.65 5.52 6.50
C SER A 83 -8.02 6.15 6.79
N THR A 84 -9.07 5.70 6.12
CA THR A 84 -10.44 6.19 6.35
C THR A 84 -11.06 5.70 7.66
N SER A 85 -10.56 4.61 8.21
CA SER A 85 -11.01 3.96 9.44
C SER A 85 -9.83 3.53 10.32
N THR A 86 -10.11 3.25 11.58
CA THR A 86 -9.18 2.62 12.53
C THR A 86 -9.71 1.24 12.88
N SER A 87 -8.85 0.21 12.79
CA SER A 87 -9.21 -1.16 13.15
C SER A 87 -9.73 -1.26 14.60
N GLY A 88 -10.76 -2.07 14.82
CA GLY A 88 -11.37 -2.26 16.14
C GLY A 88 -12.35 -1.16 16.57
N VAL A 89 -12.55 -0.11 15.77
CA VAL A 89 -13.55 0.94 16.04
C VAL A 89 -14.89 0.57 15.40
N ALA A 90 -15.97 0.71 16.17
CA ALA A 90 -17.33 0.41 15.72
C ALA A 90 -17.68 1.17 14.42
N ASN A 91 -18.45 0.52 13.55
CA ASN A 91 -18.91 1.06 12.25
C ASN A 91 -17.77 1.57 11.34
N GLY A 92 -16.54 1.09 11.53
CA GLY A 92 -15.37 1.55 10.78
C GLY A 92 -14.97 2.98 11.10
N GLY A 93 -15.25 3.47 12.31
CA GLY A 93 -14.84 4.81 12.73
C GLY A 93 -13.33 5.03 12.67
N LYS A 94 -12.93 6.28 12.43
CA LYS A 94 -11.55 6.79 12.52
C LYS A 94 -11.28 7.41 13.88
N LEU A 95 -10.11 7.11 14.47
CA LEU A 95 -9.54 7.84 15.60
C LEU A 95 -8.70 9.02 15.11
N VAL A 96 -8.88 10.18 15.75
CA VAL A 96 -8.05 11.39 15.60
C VAL A 96 -7.59 11.80 16.99
N MET A 97 -6.29 11.79 17.23
CA MET A 97 -5.65 11.96 18.53
C MET A 97 -4.83 13.25 18.60
N ALA A 98 -4.81 13.85 19.79
CA ALA A 98 -3.95 14.97 20.12
C ALA A 98 -3.35 14.79 21.51
N THR A 99 -2.02 14.85 21.59
CA THR A 99 -1.25 14.74 22.83
C THR A 99 -0.92 16.14 23.34
N PHE A 100 -1.24 16.40 24.60
CA PHE A 100 -0.93 17.66 25.26
C PHE A 100 0.42 17.60 25.99
N SER A 101 1.06 18.75 26.20
CA SER A 101 2.30 18.88 26.97
C SER A 101 2.15 18.43 28.43
N GLU A 102 0.95 18.59 28.98
CA GLU A 102 0.60 18.30 30.37
C GLU A 102 -0.80 17.67 30.51
N ALA A 103 -1.17 17.28 31.73
CA ALA A 103 -2.49 16.74 32.01
C ALA A 103 -3.54 17.87 32.00
N MET A 104 -4.56 17.73 31.15
CA MET A 104 -5.62 18.70 30.96
C MET A 104 -6.84 18.40 31.83
N ASN A 105 -7.73 19.38 32.03
CA ASN A 105 -9.03 19.14 32.65
C ASN A 105 -9.97 18.45 31.65
N ALA A 106 -10.27 17.18 31.90
CA ALA A 106 -11.12 16.35 31.06
C ALA A 106 -12.50 16.98 30.76
N ALA A 107 -13.08 17.72 31.71
CA ALA A 107 -14.38 18.36 31.52
C ALA A 107 -14.38 19.47 30.46
N THR A 108 -13.20 20.00 30.11
CA THR A 108 -13.04 21.04 29.09
C THR A 108 -12.78 20.49 27.68
N ILE A 109 -12.55 19.18 27.57
CA ILE A 109 -12.26 18.49 26.30
C ILE A 109 -13.50 17.70 25.89
N SER A 110 -14.19 18.16 24.85
CA SER A 110 -15.40 17.52 24.34
C SER A 110 -15.57 17.77 22.86
N ALA A 111 -16.66 17.28 22.26
CA ALA A 111 -17.00 17.52 20.85
C ALA A 111 -17.22 19.01 20.50
N THR A 112 -17.34 19.91 21.50
CA THR A 112 -17.43 21.35 21.26
C THR A 112 -16.07 22.03 21.14
N THR A 113 -15.02 21.44 21.70
CA THR A 113 -13.65 22.00 21.75
C THR A 113 -12.67 21.23 20.88
N PHE A 114 -12.94 19.97 20.55
CA PHE A 114 -12.21 19.18 19.56
C PHE A 114 -13.16 18.73 18.44
N LYS A 115 -12.92 19.23 17.23
CA LYS A 115 -13.80 19.07 16.06
C LYS A 115 -13.05 18.61 14.83
N LEU A 116 -13.79 18.02 13.91
CA LEU A 116 -13.31 17.56 12.60
C LEU A 116 -14.34 17.90 11.53
N ALA A 117 -13.90 18.39 10.37
CA ALA A 117 -14.73 18.58 9.19
C ALA A 117 -13.90 18.36 7.91
N PRO A 118 -14.52 18.03 6.77
CA PRO A 118 -13.85 18.14 5.48
C PRO A 118 -13.32 19.58 5.30
N THR A 119 -12.11 19.73 4.77
CA THR A 119 -11.47 21.03 4.57
C THR A 119 -12.32 21.87 3.61
N GLY A 120 -12.76 23.05 4.06
CA GLY A 120 -13.68 23.91 3.31
C GLY A 120 -15.16 23.48 3.37
N GLY A 121 -15.48 22.39 4.07
CA GLY A 121 -16.83 21.87 4.23
C GLY A 121 -17.57 22.42 5.45
N LEU A 122 -18.89 22.56 5.34
CA LEU A 122 -19.73 23.18 6.37
C LEU A 122 -20.27 22.20 7.45
N ALA A 123 -20.11 20.89 7.24
CA ALA A 123 -20.66 19.87 8.14
C ALA A 123 -19.55 19.24 9.00
N LEU A 124 -19.72 19.28 10.32
CA LEU A 124 -18.86 18.54 11.24
C LEU A 124 -19.05 17.03 11.03
N VAL A 125 -17.95 16.29 11.07
CA VAL A 125 -17.99 14.82 11.11
C VAL A 125 -18.55 14.39 12.46
N PRO A 126 -19.65 13.62 12.52
CA PRO A 126 -20.21 13.17 13.79
C PRO A 126 -19.24 12.26 14.53
N ALA A 127 -18.86 12.65 15.75
CA ALA A 127 -17.84 12.00 16.55
C ALA A 127 -18.08 12.16 18.06
N SER A 128 -17.57 11.22 18.85
CA SER A 128 -17.42 11.36 20.31
C SER A 128 -16.00 11.76 20.66
N VAL A 129 -15.80 12.47 21.76
CA VAL A 129 -14.48 12.86 22.24
C VAL A 129 -14.26 12.32 23.65
N SER A 130 -13.09 11.72 23.89
CA SER A 130 -12.63 11.26 25.20
C SER A 130 -11.24 11.82 25.51
N TYR A 131 -10.88 11.90 26.79
CA TYR A 131 -9.55 12.34 27.23
C TYR A 131 -8.97 11.39 28.30
N ASN A 132 -7.72 11.01 28.15
CA ASN A 132 -6.96 10.24 29.13
C ASN A 132 -5.86 11.12 29.74
N ALA A 133 -5.99 11.47 31.02
CA ALA A 133 -5.06 12.35 31.72
C ALA A 133 -3.68 11.71 31.98
N ALA A 134 -3.59 10.38 32.09
CA ALA A 134 -2.34 9.68 32.34
C ALA A 134 -1.44 9.68 31.09
N THR A 135 -2.02 9.43 29.91
CA THR A 135 -1.31 9.51 28.62
C THR A 135 -1.30 10.91 28.04
N LYS A 136 -2.09 11.83 28.59
CA LYS A 136 -2.31 13.21 28.12
C LYS A 136 -2.92 13.29 26.71
N VAL A 137 -3.66 12.28 26.29
CA VAL A 137 -4.22 12.17 24.94
C VAL A 137 -5.71 12.45 24.92
N ALA A 138 -6.14 13.39 24.07
CA ALA A 138 -7.53 13.50 23.65
C ALA A 138 -7.75 12.69 22.36
N THR A 139 -8.86 11.95 22.31
CA THR A 139 -9.22 11.09 21.17
C THR A 139 -10.60 11.47 20.69
N LEU A 140 -10.69 11.95 19.45
CA LEU A 140 -11.94 12.09 18.69
C LEU A 140 -12.17 10.79 17.93
N THR A 141 -13.30 10.14 18.19
CA THR A 141 -13.72 8.89 17.55
C THR A 141 -14.90 9.19 16.65
N THR A 142 -14.70 9.11 15.34
CA THR A 142 -15.79 9.32 14.38
C THR A 142 -16.75 8.14 14.39
N SER A 143 -18.03 8.41 14.17
CA SER A 143 -19.12 7.43 14.24
C SER A 143 -19.18 6.46 13.04
N SER A 144 -18.44 6.77 11.97
CA SER A 144 -18.32 6.00 10.73
C SER A 144 -17.00 6.33 10.04
N ALA A 145 -16.64 5.54 9.03
CA ALA A 145 -15.45 5.80 8.23
C ALA A 145 -15.48 7.18 7.56
N LEU A 146 -14.32 7.83 7.51
CA LEU A 146 -14.14 9.06 6.74
C LEU A 146 -14.29 8.78 5.24
N LEU A 147 -14.65 9.81 4.49
CA LEU A 147 -14.71 9.74 3.04
C LEU A 147 -13.29 9.60 2.48
N PRO A 148 -13.08 8.74 1.48
CA PRO A 148 -11.76 8.57 0.86
C PRO A 148 -11.36 9.80 0.02
N ASN A 149 -10.06 9.96 -0.23
CA ASN A 149 -9.47 11.06 -1.01
C ASN A 149 -9.96 12.47 -0.58
N THR A 150 -10.37 12.63 0.67
CA THR A 150 -10.95 13.87 1.19
C THR A 150 -9.98 14.51 2.18
N ALA A 151 -9.73 15.81 1.99
CA ALA A 151 -8.97 16.59 2.96
C ALA A 151 -9.88 16.91 4.15
N TYR A 152 -9.35 16.77 5.36
CA TYR A 152 -10.02 17.06 6.62
C TYR A 152 -9.19 18.06 7.42
N THR A 153 -9.89 18.96 8.10
CA THR A 153 -9.32 19.89 9.06
C THR A 153 -9.80 19.52 10.45
N ALA A 154 -8.86 19.26 11.34
CA ALA A 154 -9.12 19.07 12.76
C ALA A 154 -8.79 20.36 13.52
N VAL A 155 -9.60 20.70 14.52
CA VAL A 155 -9.45 21.92 15.32
C VAL A 155 -9.58 21.58 16.80
N ILE A 156 -8.63 22.07 17.59
CA ILE A 156 -8.69 22.13 19.05
C ILE A 156 -8.70 23.60 19.46
N GLN A 157 -9.76 24.03 20.14
CA GLN A 157 -9.96 25.44 20.46
C GLN A 157 -10.50 25.66 21.87
N ALA A 158 -10.29 26.87 22.36
CA ALA A 158 -10.78 27.33 23.65
C ALA A 158 -12.33 27.26 23.80
N PRO A 159 -12.87 27.17 25.03
CA PRO A 159 -12.13 27.14 26.29
C PRO A 159 -11.66 25.72 26.67
N ILE A 160 -10.35 25.52 26.74
CA ILE A 160 -9.69 24.31 27.26
C ILE A 160 -8.64 24.78 28.28
N ALA A 161 -8.55 24.10 29.42
CA ALA A 161 -7.58 24.41 30.47
C ALA A 161 -7.06 23.14 31.17
N ASN A 162 -5.92 23.25 31.83
CA ASN A 162 -5.39 22.17 32.66
C ASN A 162 -6.12 22.08 34.02
N GLY A 163 -5.75 21.08 34.84
CA GLY A 163 -6.34 20.89 36.17
C GLY A 163 -6.12 22.06 37.14
N THR A 164 -5.13 22.92 36.89
CA THR A 164 -4.83 24.12 37.70
C THR A 164 -5.45 25.39 37.13
N GLY A 165 -6.20 25.30 36.02
CA GLY A 165 -6.85 26.44 35.36
C GLY A 165 -5.99 27.18 34.33
N THR A 166 -4.78 26.71 34.03
CA THR A 166 -3.93 27.28 32.96
C THR A 166 -4.60 27.01 31.61
N PRO A 167 -4.87 28.05 30.79
CA PRO A 167 -5.55 27.86 29.51
C PRO A 167 -4.61 27.24 28.46
N LEU A 168 -5.21 26.69 27.41
CA LEU A 168 -4.52 26.40 26.16
C LEU A 168 -3.98 27.71 25.57
N GLY A 169 -2.66 27.77 25.33
CA GLY A 169 -2.01 29.03 24.91
C GLY A 169 -2.54 29.54 23.56
N CYS A 170 -2.60 28.65 22.57
CA CYS A 170 -3.13 28.92 21.23
C CYS A 170 -4.21 27.90 20.88
N SER A 171 -5.14 28.26 19.99
CA SER A 171 -5.92 27.22 19.30
C SER A 171 -5.02 26.47 18.32
N TYR A 172 -5.35 25.22 18.04
CA TYR A 172 -4.61 24.39 17.11
C TYR A 172 -5.50 23.96 15.97
N ALA A 173 -4.98 24.00 14.76
CA ALA A 173 -5.63 23.48 13.58
C ALA A 173 -4.59 22.75 12.73
N TRP A 174 -4.98 21.59 12.21
CA TRP A 174 -4.14 20.83 11.29
C TRP A 174 -4.98 20.18 10.22
N THR A 175 -4.31 19.83 9.13
CA THR A 175 -4.95 19.22 7.98
C THR A 175 -4.35 17.86 7.70
N PHE A 176 -5.19 16.93 7.26
CA PHE A 176 -4.74 15.68 6.71
C PHE A 176 -5.68 15.25 5.60
N LYS A 177 -5.21 14.40 4.69
CA LYS A 177 -6.01 13.88 3.60
C LYS A 177 -6.12 12.37 3.74
N THR A 178 -7.34 11.85 3.69
CA THR A 178 -7.54 10.40 3.65
C THR A 178 -7.03 9.85 2.33
N ALA A 179 -6.45 8.66 2.36
CA ALA A 179 -6.05 7.94 1.16
C ALA A 179 -7.26 7.69 0.24
N THR A 180 -6.98 7.57 -1.06
CA THR A 180 -7.94 7.03 -2.02
C THR A 180 -8.24 5.58 -1.63
N VAL A 181 -9.48 5.12 -1.80
CA VAL A 181 -9.82 3.70 -1.59
C VAL A 181 -8.88 2.86 -2.44
N ALA A 182 -8.20 1.91 -1.80
CA ALA A 182 -7.43 0.92 -2.52
C ALA A 182 -8.39 0.17 -3.44
N ALA A 183 -8.05 0.03 -4.73
CA ALA A 183 -8.89 -0.76 -5.59
C ALA A 183 -9.05 -2.18 -5.03
N ALA A 184 -10.26 -2.71 -5.03
CA ALA A 184 -10.53 -4.03 -4.49
C ALA A 184 -9.64 -5.08 -5.20
N ALA A 185 -8.90 -5.86 -4.42
CA ALA A 185 -8.14 -6.96 -4.97
C ALA A 185 -9.11 -8.02 -5.53
N PRO A 186 -8.89 -8.56 -6.73
CA PRO A 186 -9.64 -9.71 -7.20
C PRO A 186 -9.46 -10.89 -6.22
N VAL A 187 -10.59 -11.55 -5.92
CA VAL A 187 -10.69 -12.80 -5.15
C VAL A 187 -9.84 -13.88 -5.85
N PRO A 188 -9.16 -14.76 -5.10
CA PRO A 188 -7.70 -14.93 -5.12
C PRO A 188 -7.08 -15.23 -6.48
N VAL A 189 -5.83 -14.79 -6.66
CA VAL A 189 -5.03 -15.06 -7.86
C VAL A 189 -4.81 -16.57 -8.01
N ASN A 190 -5.36 -17.15 -9.07
CA ASN A 190 -5.24 -18.57 -9.33
C ASN A 190 -3.87 -18.89 -9.95
N LEU A 191 -3.01 -19.55 -9.18
CA LEU A 191 -1.70 -20.01 -9.65
C LEU A 191 -1.75 -21.35 -10.39
N GLY A 192 -2.91 -22.02 -10.43
CA GLY A 192 -3.05 -23.34 -11.04
C GLY A 192 -2.01 -24.33 -10.50
N LEU A 193 -1.33 -25.03 -11.40
CA LEU A 193 -0.24 -25.96 -11.10
C LEU A 193 0.97 -25.28 -10.46
N ALA A 194 1.19 -23.98 -10.65
CA ALA A 194 2.30 -23.26 -10.01
C ALA A 194 2.12 -23.03 -8.50
N SER A 195 0.94 -23.36 -7.95
CA SER A 195 0.62 -23.15 -6.52
C SER A 195 1.43 -24.01 -5.53
N SER A 196 2.00 -25.15 -5.94
CA SER A 196 2.86 -25.97 -5.05
C SER A 196 4.34 -25.59 -5.12
N PHE A 197 4.71 -24.71 -6.06
CA PHE A 197 6.10 -24.41 -6.37
C PHE A 197 6.60 -23.22 -5.56
N GLY A 198 7.69 -23.44 -4.83
CA GLY A 198 8.43 -22.35 -4.19
C GLY A 198 9.19 -21.52 -5.21
N ILE A 199 9.62 -22.14 -6.32
CA ILE A 199 10.49 -21.49 -7.30
C ILE A 199 10.16 -21.93 -8.72
N ALA A 200 10.21 -20.98 -9.66
CA ALA A 200 10.26 -21.26 -11.10
C ALA A 200 11.46 -20.57 -11.74
N ALA A 201 12.12 -21.25 -12.70
CA ALA A 201 13.14 -20.66 -13.55
C ALA A 201 13.05 -21.22 -14.98
N THR A 202 12.96 -20.33 -15.97
CA THR A 202 12.83 -20.68 -17.40
C THR A 202 14.08 -20.36 -18.22
N ALA A 203 15.15 -19.87 -17.58
CA ALA A 203 16.47 -19.67 -18.17
C ALA A 203 17.60 -20.30 -17.32
N GLY A 204 17.24 -21.12 -16.34
CA GLY A 204 18.18 -21.85 -15.47
C GLY A 204 18.39 -21.19 -14.12
N VAL A 205 19.13 -21.89 -13.26
CA VAL A 205 19.44 -21.48 -11.89
C VAL A 205 20.94 -21.27 -11.74
N THR A 206 21.30 -20.25 -10.97
CA THR A 206 22.65 -20.07 -10.44
C THR A 206 22.59 -20.08 -8.91
N ASN A 207 23.44 -20.85 -8.25
CA ASN A 207 23.59 -20.87 -6.81
C ASN A 207 25.05 -20.63 -6.45
N THR A 208 25.33 -19.68 -5.56
CA THR A 208 26.68 -19.49 -5.04
C THR A 208 27.12 -20.70 -4.19
N THR A 209 28.43 -20.87 -4.06
CA THR A 209 29.04 -21.99 -3.33
C THR A 209 29.43 -21.64 -1.89
N THR A 210 29.00 -20.48 -1.41
CA THR A 210 29.26 -19.97 -0.05
C THR A 210 28.28 -20.61 0.95
N ALA A 211 28.78 -20.89 2.16
CA ALA A 211 27.95 -21.33 3.27
C ALA A 211 27.35 -20.12 4.01
N PRO A 212 26.12 -20.22 4.55
CA PRO A 212 25.24 -21.39 4.58
C PRO A 212 24.62 -21.72 3.22
N ILE A 213 24.36 -23.01 2.95
CA ILE A 213 23.76 -23.43 1.68
C ILE A 213 22.30 -22.96 1.56
N THR A 214 21.85 -22.75 0.33
CA THR A 214 20.45 -22.40 0.06
C THR A 214 19.50 -23.52 0.48
N HIS A 215 18.40 -23.16 1.13
CA HIS A 215 17.32 -24.05 1.59
C HIS A 215 16.00 -23.71 0.87
N ILE A 216 15.37 -24.72 0.27
CA ILE A 216 14.11 -24.56 -0.46
C ILE A 216 13.07 -25.52 0.11
N ASN A 217 12.02 -24.96 0.71
CA ASN A 217 10.89 -25.69 1.28
C ASN A 217 9.68 -25.59 0.34
N GLY A 218 9.70 -26.38 -0.73
CA GLY A 218 8.67 -26.42 -1.76
C GLY A 218 9.20 -27.04 -3.05
N ASP A 219 8.31 -27.26 -4.02
CA ASP A 219 8.72 -27.78 -5.32
C ASP A 219 9.40 -26.70 -6.17
N VAL A 220 10.21 -27.12 -7.14
CA VAL A 220 10.93 -26.25 -8.07
C VAL A 220 10.56 -26.67 -9.49
N VAL A 221 10.26 -25.69 -10.35
CA VAL A 221 10.11 -25.94 -11.79
C VAL A 221 11.29 -25.34 -12.55
N LEU A 222 11.97 -26.18 -13.33
CA LEU A 222 13.08 -25.79 -14.22
C LEU A 222 12.71 -26.11 -15.66
N ASP A 223 12.51 -25.07 -16.46
CA ASP A 223 12.13 -25.19 -17.88
C ASP A 223 12.99 -24.31 -18.82
N PRO A 224 14.34 -24.39 -18.78
CA PRO A 224 15.15 -23.65 -19.72
C PRO A 224 15.20 -24.32 -21.09
N ILE A 225 15.41 -23.47 -22.10
CA ILE A 225 15.42 -23.81 -23.53
C ILE A 225 16.51 -24.87 -23.89
N SER A 226 17.46 -25.18 -22.99
CA SER A 226 18.39 -26.31 -23.15
C SER A 226 18.62 -27.09 -21.83
N GLY A 227 17.65 -27.92 -21.44
CA GLY A 227 17.92 -29.13 -20.64
C GLY A 227 17.93 -28.99 -19.10
N ALA A 228 17.23 -28.02 -18.53
CA ALA A 228 17.12 -27.85 -17.08
C ALA A 228 18.50 -27.67 -16.40
N ILE A 229 19.05 -26.47 -16.48
CA ILE A 229 20.40 -26.14 -16.03
C ILE A 229 20.39 -25.53 -14.62
N CYS A 230 21.29 -26.01 -13.74
CA CYS A 230 21.79 -25.26 -12.59
C CYS A 230 23.32 -25.09 -12.67
N ASN A 231 23.87 -23.88 -12.47
CA ASN A 231 25.31 -23.61 -12.49
C ASN A 231 26.01 -24.15 -13.76
N ALA A 232 25.36 -24.00 -14.92
CA ALA A 232 25.79 -24.57 -16.20
C ALA A 232 25.83 -26.11 -16.27
N VAL A 233 25.34 -26.83 -15.27
CA VAL A 233 25.22 -28.30 -15.23
C VAL A 233 23.74 -28.71 -15.42
N GLN A 234 23.48 -29.75 -16.20
CA GLN A 234 22.13 -30.31 -16.34
C GLN A 234 21.70 -30.94 -15.01
N VAL A 235 20.48 -30.66 -14.56
CA VAL A 235 19.88 -31.38 -13.42
C VAL A 235 19.61 -32.82 -13.82
N ASP A 236 19.64 -33.71 -12.84
CA ASP A 236 19.42 -35.13 -13.08
C ASP A 236 17.94 -35.46 -13.36
N ALA A 237 17.71 -36.64 -13.92
CA ALA A 237 16.36 -37.17 -14.13
C ALA A 237 15.76 -37.80 -12.85
N ALA A 238 16.35 -37.56 -11.66
CA ALA A 238 15.86 -38.09 -10.38
C ALA A 238 14.99 -37.07 -9.62
N GLY A 239 14.79 -35.87 -10.18
CA GLY A 239 13.94 -34.84 -9.59
C GLY A 239 14.63 -34.05 -8.48
N GLY A 240 15.97 -34.03 -8.47
CA GLY A 240 16.78 -33.16 -7.61
C GLY A 240 17.50 -32.09 -8.42
N PHE A 241 18.27 -31.24 -7.73
CA PHE A 241 19.17 -30.28 -8.39
C PHE A 241 20.46 -30.94 -8.93
N GLY A 242 20.69 -32.23 -8.68
CA GLY A 242 21.90 -32.93 -9.08
C GLY A 242 23.19 -32.27 -8.57
N LEU A 243 24.23 -32.27 -9.40
CA LEU A 243 25.54 -31.63 -9.14
C LEU A 243 25.50 -30.10 -9.39
N CYS A 244 24.44 -29.42 -8.93
CA CYS A 244 24.26 -27.97 -8.94
C CYS A 244 25.32 -27.26 -8.05
N GLY A 245 26.59 -27.42 -8.43
CA GLY A 245 27.78 -27.15 -7.63
C GLY A 245 28.69 -28.38 -7.46
N SER A 246 30.01 -28.15 -7.45
CA SER A 246 30.99 -29.07 -6.83
C SER A 246 31.16 -28.67 -5.36
N ASN A 247 31.46 -29.62 -4.47
CA ASN A 247 31.80 -29.39 -3.03
C ASN A 247 30.64 -29.11 -2.06
N SER A 248 29.55 -29.89 -2.11
CA SER A 248 28.44 -29.82 -1.13
C SER A 248 27.65 -28.50 -1.13
N SER A 249 27.73 -27.74 -2.22
CA SER A 249 26.99 -26.48 -2.41
C SER A 249 25.63 -26.63 -3.11
N THR A 250 25.16 -27.88 -3.31
CA THR A 250 23.81 -28.12 -3.87
C THR A 250 22.77 -27.57 -2.90
N PRO A 251 21.79 -26.76 -3.37
CA PRO A 251 20.67 -26.34 -2.54
C PRO A 251 19.99 -27.55 -1.91
N THR A 252 19.68 -27.45 -0.62
CA THR A 252 18.82 -28.45 0.01
C THR A 252 17.38 -28.19 -0.37
N LEU A 253 16.69 -29.26 -0.77
CA LEU A 253 15.34 -29.18 -1.28
C LEU A 253 14.43 -30.11 -0.47
N THR A 254 13.43 -29.52 0.18
CA THR A 254 12.31 -30.22 0.80
C THR A 254 11.13 -30.16 -0.17
N GLY A 255 11.25 -30.89 -1.28
CA GLY A 255 10.34 -30.87 -2.43
C GLY A 255 10.91 -31.66 -3.61
N LYS A 256 10.41 -31.44 -4.81
CA LYS A 256 10.92 -32.02 -6.06
C LYS A 256 11.23 -30.98 -7.12
N VAL A 257 12.17 -31.29 -8.01
CA VAL A 257 12.48 -30.50 -9.21
C VAL A 257 11.71 -31.10 -10.39
N ILE A 258 10.69 -30.40 -10.89
CA ILE A 258 10.00 -30.75 -12.14
C ILE A 258 10.69 -30.07 -13.32
N SER A 259 10.99 -30.85 -14.35
CA SER A 259 11.70 -30.40 -15.55
C SER A 259 11.26 -31.17 -16.79
N PRO A 260 11.70 -30.78 -18.01
CA PRO A 260 11.50 -31.60 -19.20
C PRO A 260 12.09 -33.02 -19.07
N LEU A 261 13.09 -33.22 -18.19
CA LEU A 261 13.76 -34.50 -17.97
C LEU A 261 13.12 -35.33 -16.84
N TYR A 262 12.32 -34.71 -15.97
CA TYR A 262 11.64 -35.35 -14.86
C TYR A 262 10.24 -34.75 -14.65
N ASN A 263 9.22 -35.55 -14.97
CA ASN A 263 7.82 -35.20 -14.74
C ASN A 263 7.16 -36.24 -13.82
N GLN A 264 6.20 -35.79 -13.01
CA GLN A 264 5.49 -36.62 -12.03
C GLN A 264 3.98 -36.52 -12.23
N GLY A 265 3.54 -36.69 -13.47
CA GLY A 265 2.13 -36.48 -13.88
C GLY A 265 1.76 -35.03 -14.22
N VAL A 266 2.69 -34.09 -14.01
CA VAL A 266 2.61 -32.69 -14.46
C VAL A 266 3.90 -32.32 -15.21
N THR A 267 3.79 -31.58 -16.30
CA THR A 267 4.94 -31.15 -17.12
C THR A 267 5.40 -29.75 -16.73
N SER A 268 6.70 -29.48 -16.85
CA SER A 268 7.27 -28.14 -16.65
C SER A 268 6.59 -27.10 -17.56
N THR A 269 6.25 -27.48 -18.79
CA THR A 269 5.52 -26.63 -19.74
C THR A 269 4.11 -26.27 -19.27
N ALA A 270 3.36 -27.21 -18.67
CA ALA A 270 2.02 -26.92 -18.14
C ALA A 270 2.09 -25.97 -16.94
N ILE A 271 3.06 -26.18 -16.04
CA ILE A 271 3.30 -25.28 -14.89
C ILE A 271 3.67 -23.88 -15.37
N LYS A 272 4.54 -23.75 -16.38
CA LYS A 272 4.90 -22.47 -17.00
C LYS A 272 3.70 -21.79 -17.66
N ALA A 273 2.79 -22.55 -18.25
CA ALA A 273 1.55 -22.02 -18.83
C ALA A 273 0.64 -21.40 -17.76
N ASP A 274 0.46 -22.08 -16.63
CA ASP A 274 -0.33 -21.58 -15.49
C ASP A 274 0.34 -20.37 -14.82
N LEU A 275 1.66 -20.37 -14.68
CA LEU A 275 2.42 -19.19 -14.24
C LEU A 275 2.14 -17.98 -15.15
N ARG A 276 2.20 -18.16 -16.47
CA ARG A 276 1.89 -17.10 -17.43
C ARG A 276 0.44 -16.64 -17.31
N ALA A 277 -0.50 -17.56 -17.11
CA ALA A 277 -1.91 -17.23 -16.92
C ALA A 277 -2.13 -16.41 -15.64
N ALA A 278 -1.49 -16.80 -14.54
CA ALA A 278 -1.53 -16.06 -13.27
C ALA A 278 -0.95 -14.66 -13.42
N PHE A 279 0.22 -14.52 -14.07
CA PHE A 279 0.83 -13.23 -14.36
C PHE A 279 -0.12 -12.34 -15.16
N LEU A 280 -0.71 -12.85 -16.25
CA LEU A 280 -1.67 -12.12 -17.08
C LEU A 280 -2.97 -11.77 -16.34
N SER A 281 -3.43 -12.60 -15.40
CA SER A 281 -4.65 -12.35 -14.62
C SER A 281 -4.53 -11.13 -13.70
N ILE A 282 -3.30 -10.80 -13.30
CA ILE A 282 -3.00 -9.60 -12.51
C ILE A 282 -2.32 -8.53 -13.34
N THR A 283 -2.08 -8.74 -14.64
CA THR A 283 -1.58 -7.70 -15.53
C THR A 283 -2.70 -6.69 -15.82
N PRO A 284 -2.42 -5.39 -15.74
CA PRO A 284 -3.39 -4.37 -16.10
C PRO A 284 -3.86 -4.44 -17.59
N PRO A 285 -5.11 -4.05 -17.93
CA PRO A 285 -5.72 -4.30 -19.26
C PRO A 285 -5.09 -3.64 -20.50
N ALA A 286 -4.10 -2.75 -20.37
CA ALA A 286 -3.42 -2.11 -21.51
C ALA A 286 -2.20 -2.90 -22.04
N GLY A 287 -2.02 -4.15 -21.62
CA GLY A 287 -0.82 -4.94 -21.91
C GLY A 287 0.34 -4.62 -20.95
N PRO A 288 1.54 -5.21 -21.14
CA PRO A 288 2.69 -4.84 -20.33
C PRO A 288 2.87 -3.32 -20.39
N PRO A 289 3.23 -2.70 -19.26
CA PRO A 289 2.88 -1.31 -18.98
C PRO A 289 3.40 -0.32 -20.01
N ALA A 290 2.48 0.11 -20.85
CA ALA A 290 2.60 1.25 -21.73
C ALA A 290 1.46 2.23 -21.44
N VAL A 291 1.81 3.51 -21.56
CA VAL A 291 1.09 4.73 -21.19
C VAL A 291 -0.42 4.70 -21.52
N GLY A 292 -1.27 4.97 -20.53
CA GLY A 292 -2.49 5.74 -20.81
C GLY A 292 -3.88 5.13 -20.54
N SER A 293 -4.04 3.90 -20.05
CA SER A 293 -5.35 3.47 -19.51
C SER A 293 -5.29 2.19 -18.69
N LEU A 294 -5.09 2.30 -17.38
CA LEU A 294 -5.28 1.21 -16.42
C LEU A 294 -6.36 1.65 -15.45
N GLY A 295 -7.59 1.19 -15.66
CA GLY A 295 -8.71 1.47 -14.76
C GLY A 295 -8.65 0.57 -13.53
N GLY A 296 -8.82 1.15 -12.35
CA GLY A 296 -9.16 0.39 -11.14
C GLY A 296 -7.99 -0.22 -10.37
N ALA A 297 -6.79 0.36 -10.40
CA ALA A 297 -5.73 0.10 -9.40
C ALA A 297 -5.27 1.42 -8.77
N THR A 298 -4.86 1.37 -7.51
CA THR A 298 -4.42 2.57 -6.78
C THR A 298 -2.98 2.89 -7.15
N SER A 299 -2.75 4.07 -7.74
CA SER A 299 -1.40 4.49 -8.14
C SER A 299 -0.52 4.77 -6.93
N ILE A 300 0.64 4.14 -6.89
CA ILE A 300 1.79 4.54 -6.09
C ILE A 300 2.65 5.48 -6.96
N ALA A 301 3.34 6.45 -6.35
CA ALA A 301 4.17 7.42 -7.06
C ALA A 301 5.27 6.74 -7.92
N ALA A 302 5.81 7.46 -8.90
CA ALA A 302 6.93 6.97 -9.71
C ALA A 302 8.24 7.03 -8.90
N GLY A 303 9.12 6.04 -9.09
CA GLY A 303 10.41 5.93 -8.37
C GLY A 303 10.25 5.60 -6.88
N THR A 304 9.14 4.98 -6.49
CA THR A 304 8.78 4.86 -5.07
C THR A 304 9.69 3.90 -4.33
N THR A 305 10.35 4.44 -3.32
CA THR A 305 10.82 3.69 -2.17
C THR A 305 9.67 3.52 -1.19
N LEU A 306 9.37 2.29 -0.79
CA LEU A 306 8.38 1.96 0.22
C LEU A 306 9.07 1.54 1.52
N GLY A 307 8.31 1.67 2.61
CA GLY A 307 8.76 1.25 3.92
C GLY A 307 9.59 2.32 4.63
N ALA A 308 9.60 2.23 5.95
CA ALA A 308 10.27 3.19 6.82
C ALA A 308 11.22 2.46 7.79
N PRO A 309 12.18 3.16 8.41
CA PRO A 309 12.94 2.61 9.52
C PRO A 309 12.04 1.99 10.60
N THR A 310 12.54 0.94 11.24
CA THR A 310 11.81 0.23 12.29
C THR A 310 11.38 1.17 13.42
N GLY A 311 10.12 1.05 13.83
CA GLY A 311 9.52 1.87 14.89
C GLY A 311 8.96 3.21 14.42
N ASN A 312 9.14 3.58 13.15
CA ASN A 312 8.49 4.76 12.60
C ASN A 312 6.95 4.57 12.55
N ALA A 313 6.23 5.69 12.65
CA ALA A 313 4.79 5.71 12.53
C ALA A 313 4.33 5.14 11.17
N LEU A 314 3.20 4.44 11.18
CA LEU A 314 2.61 3.87 9.99
C LEU A 314 1.88 4.95 9.17
N VAL A 315 2.19 5.00 7.88
CA VAL A 315 1.69 5.96 6.89
C VAL A 315 1.13 5.17 5.71
N GLN A 316 -0.17 5.33 5.46
CA GLN A 316 -0.85 4.62 4.37
C GLN A 316 -0.21 4.99 3.03
N GLY A 317 0.02 4.00 2.16
CA GLY A 317 0.59 4.25 0.83
C GLY A 317 2.09 4.51 0.81
N ASP A 318 2.78 4.36 1.95
CA ASP A 318 4.24 4.48 2.07
C ASP A 318 4.84 3.26 2.80
N ASN A 319 4.63 3.14 4.11
CA ASN A 319 5.07 2.01 4.93
C ASN A 319 3.91 1.19 5.52
N LEU A 320 2.66 1.55 5.18
CA LEU A 320 1.46 0.78 5.50
C LEU A 320 0.57 0.63 4.26
N PHE A 321 0.15 -0.60 3.95
CA PHE A 321 -0.82 -0.91 2.91
C PHE A 321 -1.95 -1.75 3.48
N VAL A 322 -3.16 -1.50 2.99
CA VAL A 322 -4.39 -2.26 3.31
C VAL A 322 -4.74 -3.14 2.09
N PRO A 323 -5.73 -4.04 2.15
CA PRO A 323 -6.01 -4.93 1.04
C PRO A 323 -6.38 -4.17 -0.22
N GLY A 324 -5.83 -4.57 -1.36
CA GLY A 324 -6.12 -3.94 -2.64
C GLY A 324 -5.05 -4.12 -3.72
N VAL A 325 -5.30 -3.50 -4.87
CA VAL A 325 -4.40 -3.48 -6.03
C VAL A 325 -3.69 -2.13 -6.11
N TYR A 326 -2.37 -2.18 -6.17
CA TYR A 326 -1.48 -1.03 -6.20
C TYR A 326 -0.56 -1.10 -7.42
N GLN A 327 -0.38 0.03 -8.10
CA GLN A 327 0.43 0.09 -9.32
C GLN A 327 1.48 1.20 -9.29
N SER A 328 2.71 0.87 -9.70
CA SER A 328 3.78 1.82 -10.01
C SER A 328 4.13 1.70 -11.49
N LEU A 329 4.15 2.83 -12.20
CA LEU A 329 4.58 2.89 -13.60
C LEU A 329 6.09 2.71 -13.79
N THR A 330 6.81 2.50 -12.69
CA THR A 330 8.27 2.35 -12.60
C THR A 330 8.60 1.19 -11.66
N SER A 331 9.79 1.16 -11.09
CA SER A 331 10.15 0.18 -10.06
C SER A 331 9.38 0.39 -8.75
N ILE A 332 9.34 -0.66 -7.94
CA ILE A 332 8.98 -0.63 -6.52
C ILE A 332 10.20 -1.14 -5.75
N LEU A 333 10.76 -0.32 -4.87
CA LEU A 333 11.87 -0.71 -4.00
C LEU A 333 11.46 -0.58 -2.54
N ILE A 334 11.58 -1.63 -1.75
CA ILE A 334 11.29 -1.59 -0.31
C ILE A 334 12.58 -1.33 0.44
N THR A 335 12.68 -0.22 1.15
CA THR A 335 13.92 0.23 1.82
C THR A 335 13.94 0.04 3.33
N GLY A 336 12.80 -0.29 3.93
CA GLY A 336 12.66 -0.49 5.38
C GLY A 336 11.56 -1.49 5.71
N ASP A 337 10.92 -1.30 6.86
CA ASP A 337 9.73 -2.06 7.25
C ASP A 337 8.52 -1.59 6.43
N LEU A 338 7.93 -2.51 5.68
CA LEU A 338 6.66 -2.33 4.97
C LEU A 338 5.59 -3.18 5.63
N THR A 339 4.52 -2.56 6.12
CA THR A 339 3.43 -3.25 6.82
C THR A 339 2.25 -3.48 5.88
N LEU A 340 1.78 -4.73 5.81
CA LEU A 340 0.55 -5.12 5.13
C LEU A 340 -0.50 -5.50 6.20
N ASP A 341 -1.54 -4.69 6.31
CA ASP A 341 -2.59 -4.81 7.31
C ASP A 341 -3.86 -5.36 6.67
N ALA A 342 -4.25 -6.59 7.02
CA ALA A 342 -5.47 -7.22 6.51
C ALA A 342 -6.76 -6.70 7.17
N GLN A 343 -6.66 -5.80 8.15
CA GLN A 343 -7.79 -5.19 8.85
C GLN A 343 -8.75 -6.21 9.49
N GLY A 344 -8.23 -7.37 9.88
CA GLY A 344 -8.99 -8.46 10.47
C GLY A 344 -9.59 -9.45 9.48
N ASP A 345 -9.41 -9.26 8.16
CA ASP A 345 -9.88 -10.19 7.14
C ASP A 345 -8.78 -11.22 6.76
N PRO A 346 -8.87 -12.50 7.18
CA PRO A 346 -7.88 -13.51 6.84
C PRO A 346 -7.85 -13.90 5.35
N ASN A 347 -8.80 -13.41 4.55
CA ASN A 347 -8.86 -13.58 3.10
C ASN A 347 -8.44 -12.32 2.34
N ALA A 348 -7.98 -11.28 3.05
CA ALA A 348 -7.44 -10.07 2.47
C ALA A 348 -6.34 -10.37 1.45
N ALA A 349 -6.43 -9.75 0.28
CA ALA A 349 -5.46 -9.87 -0.79
C ALA A 349 -4.77 -8.54 -1.09
N PHE A 350 -3.49 -8.62 -1.42
CA PHE A 350 -2.64 -7.48 -1.78
C PHE A 350 -1.99 -7.78 -3.12
N ILE A 351 -2.11 -6.88 -4.07
CA ILE A 351 -1.48 -7.02 -5.39
C ILE A 351 -0.66 -5.76 -5.66
N PHE A 352 0.64 -5.91 -5.85
CA PHE A 352 1.55 -4.84 -6.22
C PHE A 352 2.05 -5.07 -7.64
N GLN A 353 1.80 -4.11 -8.52
CA GLN A 353 2.15 -4.16 -9.93
C GLN A 353 3.24 -3.13 -10.19
N SER A 354 4.41 -3.59 -10.63
CA SER A 354 5.48 -2.72 -11.12
C SER A 354 5.63 -2.88 -12.62
N SER A 355 5.78 -1.75 -13.31
CA SER A 355 6.13 -1.76 -14.72
C SER A 355 7.55 -2.18 -15.05
N SER A 356 8.41 -2.23 -14.04
CA SER A 356 9.81 -2.55 -14.17
C SER A 356 10.15 -3.56 -13.09
N THR A 357 11.10 -3.22 -12.21
CA THR A 357 11.61 -4.10 -11.19
C THR A 357 10.86 -3.98 -9.86
N ILE A 358 10.83 -5.10 -9.14
CA ILE A 358 10.45 -5.14 -7.73
C ILE A 358 11.67 -5.54 -6.91
N GLY A 359 11.87 -4.95 -5.74
CA GLY A 359 12.96 -5.40 -4.89
C GLY A 359 12.96 -4.89 -3.48
N THR A 360 13.95 -5.34 -2.72
CA THR A 360 14.27 -4.88 -1.37
C THR A 360 15.69 -4.31 -1.33
N ALA A 361 15.88 -3.26 -0.55
CA ALA A 361 17.20 -2.87 -0.08
C ALA A 361 17.69 -3.90 0.98
N PRO A 362 18.99 -3.89 1.32
CA PRO A 362 19.49 -4.69 2.43
C PRO A 362 18.68 -4.51 3.71
N SER A 363 18.42 -5.62 4.41
CA SER A 363 17.72 -5.67 5.71
C SER A 363 16.29 -5.14 5.72
N ALA A 364 15.69 -4.81 4.57
CA ALA A 364 14.28 -4.44 4.49
C ALA A 364 13.37 -5.64 4.79
N ARG A 365 12.18 -5.37 5.35
CA ARG A 365 11.26 -6.44 5.79
C ARG A 365 9.83 -6.11 5.40
N ILE A 366 9.08 -7.13 5.00
CA ILE A 366 7.63 -7.04 4.87
C ILE A 366 6.99 -7.67 6.11
N LEU A 367 6.11 -6.91 6.77
CA LEU A 367 5.43 -7.29 8.00
C LEU A 367 3.96 -7.55 7.69
N LEU A 368 3.44 -8.71 8.07
CA LEU A 368 2.04 -9.07 7.91
C LEU A 368 1.33 -8.92 9.26
N ILE A 369 0.24 -8.15 9.31
CA ILE A 369 -0.52 -7.94 10.56
C ILE A 369 -2.02 -8.15 10.35
N ASN A 370 -2.73 -8.32 11.47
CA ASN A 370 -4.19 -8.40 11.55
C ASN A 370 -4.82 -9.43 10.60
N GLY A 371 -4.17 -10.58 10.42
CA GLY A 371 -4.66 -11.68 9.58
C GLY A 371 -4.12 -11.72 8.16
N ALA A 372 -3.20 -10.81 7.78
CA ALA A 372 -2.55 -10.86 6.48
C ALA A 372 -1.71 -12.13 6.34
N LYS A 373 -1.76 -12.75 5.16
CA LYS A 373 -1.06 -14.00 4.85
C LYS A 373 -0.22 -13.83 3.59
N ALA A 374 0.99 -14.37 3.59
CA ALA A 374 1.89 -14.33 2.44
C ALA A 374 1.28 -15.04 1.23
N SER A 375 0.48 -16.09 1.47
CA SER A 375 -0.30 -16.77 0.43
C SER A 375 -1.23 -15.84 -0.37
N ASN A 376 -1.69 -14.72 0.20
CA ASN A 376 -2.59 -13.75 -0.43
C ASN A 376 -1.90 -12.44 -0.89
N VAL A 377 -0.57 -12.37 -0.81
CA VAL A 377 0.21 -11.21 -1.27
C VAL A 377 0.87 -11.56 -2.61
N PHE A 378 0.66 -10.72 -3.63
CA PHE A 378 1.20 -10.91 -4.98
C PHE A 378 1.97 -9.68 -5.44
N TRP A 379 3.15 -9.93 -6.00
CA TRP A 379 4.08 -8.92 -6.50
C TRP A 379 4.39 -9.23 -7.96
N GLN A 380 3.89 -8.40 -8.87
CA GLN A 380 4.12 -8.53 -10.30
C GLN A 380 5.27 -7.61 -10.73
N ALA A 381 6.37 -8.20 -11.16
CA ALA A 381 7.47 -7.44 -11.76
C ALA A 381 7.34 -7.49 -13.29
N GLY A 382 7.17 -6.32 -13.91
CA GLY A 382 7.14 -6.17 -15.37
C GLY A 382 8.43 -6.62 -16.05
N THR A 383 9.55 -6.60 -15.32
CA THR A 383 10.83 -7.18 -15.73
C THR A 383 11.29 -8.23 -14.72
N SER A 384 12.19 -7.86 -13.81
CA SER A 384 12.88 -8.76 -12.89
C SER A 384 12.68 -8.34 -11.43
N ALA A 385 12.99 -9.22 -10.48
CA ALA A 385 12.99 -8.91 -9.06
C ALA A 385 14.37 -9.12 -8.39
N THR A 386 14.71 -8.26 -7.43
CA THR A 386 15.97 -8.36 -6.68
C THR A 386 15.74 -8.19 -5.18
N LEU A 387 16.05 -9.21 -4.40
CA LEU A 387 15.98 -9.14 -2.94
C LEU A 387 17.36 -8.81 -2.36
N GLY A 388 17.45 -7.70 -1.63
CA GLY A 388 18.66 -7.24 -0.94
C GLY A 388 19.14 -8.22 0.14
N THR A 389 20.40 -8.09 0.55
CA THR A 389 21.01 -8.96 1.56
C THR A 389 20.25 -8.89 2.87
N ASP A 390 20.13 -10.03 3.56
CA ASP A 390 19.44 -10.15 4.87
C ASP A 390 18.00 -9.60 4.89
N SER A 391 17.36 -9.46 3.72
CA SER A 391 15.97 -8.99 3.64
C SER A 391 14.98 -10.12 3.97
N VAL A 392 13.81 -9.74 4.46
CA VAL A 392 12.71 -10.67 4.79
C VAL A 392 11.53 -10.38 3.88
N TRP A 393 11.29 -11.29 2.95
CA TRP A 393 10.23 -11.18 1.96
C TRP A 393 8.98 -11.96 2.35
N GLN A 394 7.81 -11.34 2.17
CA GLN A 394 6.50 -11.95 2.36
C GLN A 394 5.67 -11.78 1.08
N GLY A 395 5.25 -12.89 0.48
CA GLY A 395 4.37 -12.92 -0.67
C GLY A 395 4.95 -13.58 -1.92
N ASN A 396 4.10 -13.73 -2.93
CA ASN A 396 4.40 -14.41 -4.20
C ASN A 396 4.92 -13.41 -5.24
N ILE A 397 6.14 -13.61 -5.75
CA ILE A 397 6.69 -12.84 -6.88
C ILE A 397 6.36 -13.56 -8.18
N LEU A 398 5.71 -12.84 -9.10
CA LEU A 398 5.53 -13.24 -10.49
C LEU A 398 6.38 -12.29 -11.36
N ALA A 399 7.59 -12.73 -11.74
CA ALA A 399 8.50 -11.92 -12.55
C ALA A 399 8.40 -12.30 -14.03
N SER A 400 8.31 -11.30 -14.90
CA SER A 400 8.35 -11.47 -16.35
C SER A 400 9.63 -12.19 -16.79
N GLU A 401 10.76 -11.74 -16.24
CA GLU A 401 12.12 -12.22 -16.52
C GLU A 401 12.71 -12.86 -15.25
N SER A 402 13.78 -12.31 -14.68
CA SER A 402 14.64 -13.00 -13.70
C SER A 402 14.33 -12.63 -12.25
N ILE A 403 14.76 -13.48 -11.32
CA ILE A 403 14.73 -13.19 -9.88
C ILE A 403 16.13 -13.43 -9.30
N THR A 404 16.60 -12.46 -8.53
CA THR A 404 17.88 -12.53 -7.80
C THR A 404 17.63 -12.40 -6.30
N MET A 405 18.09 -13.37 -5.53
CA MET A 405 18.19 -13.27 -4.08
C MET A 405 19.65 -13.06 -3.70
N ASN A 406 19.97 -11.91 -3.09
CA ASN A 406 21.30 -11.69 -2.53
C ASN A 406 21.49 -12.44 -1.21
N THR A 407 22.72 -12.45 -0.70
CA THR A 407 23.14 -13.20 0.49
C THR A 407 22.14 -13.14 1.64
N HIS A 408 21.72 -14.30 2.14
CA HIS A 408 20.83 -14.46 3.31
C HIS A 408 19.44 -13.83 3.19
N ALA A 409 19.01 -13.35 2.03
CA ALA A 409 17.62 -13.00 1.84
C ALA A 409 16.74 -14.23 2.14
N THR A 410 15.66 -14.01 2.87
CA THR A 410 14.67 -15.04 3.23
C THR A 410 13.33 -14.69 2.59
N SER A 411 12.57 -15.71 2.22
CA SER A 411 11.24 -15.52 1.67
C SER A 411 10.25 -16.55 2.20
N CYS A 412 9.07 -16.05 2.57
CA CYS A 412 7.87 -16.83 2.65
C CYS A 412 6.95 -16.45 1.49
N GLY A 413 6.72 -17.39 0.58
CA GLY A 413 6.02 -17.12 -0.67
C GLY A 413 6.46 -18.06 -1.77
N ARG A 414 6.23 -17.60 -3.00
CA ARG A 414 6.62 -18.30 -4.23
C ARG A 414 7.39 -17.32 -5.09
N LEU A 415 8.57 -17.69 -5.56
CA LEU A 415 9.43 -16.82 -6.36
C LEU A 415 9.49 -17.39 -7.78
N LEU A 416 8.58 -16.91 -8.63
CA LEU A 416 8.34 -17.52 -9.94
C LEU A 416 8.91 -16.63 -11.05
N ALA A 417 10.10 -16.98 -11.54
CA ALA A 417 10.79 -16.29 -12.61
C ALA A 417 10.38 -16.83 -13.98
N GLY A 418 10.35 -15.94 -14.98
CA GLY A 418 10.13 -16.30 -16.37
C GLY A 418 8.66 -16.50 -16.74
N ALA A 419 7.77 -15.71 -16.14
CA ALA A 419 6.33 -15.77 -16.40
C ALA A 419 5.96 -15.31 -17.82
N PHE A 420 6.79 -14.48 -18.45
CA PHE A 420 6.52 -13.96 -19.80
C PHE A 420 7.72 -14.12 -20.74
N ALA A 421 8.92 -13.81 -20.28
CA ALA A 421 10.18 -13.96 -20.99
C ALA A 421 11.05 -15.06 -20.35
N ALA A 422 12.25 -15.28 -20.91
CA ALA A 422 13.22 -16.18 -20.30
C ALA A 422 13.70 -15.60 -18.96
N GLY A 423 13.53 -16.34 -17.87
CA GLY A 423 13.82 -15.89 -16.52
C GLY A 423 14.83 -16.77 -15.81
N ALA A 424 15.99 -16.22 -15.48
CA ALA A 424 16.98 -16.89 -14.66
C ALA A 424 16.63 -16.71 -13.18
N PHE A 425 17.10 -17.64 -12.35
CA PHE A 425 17.03 -17.50 -10.90
C PHE A 425 18.42 -17.54 -10.30
N VAL A 426 18.76 -16.56 -9.46
CA VAL A 426 20.04 -16.51 -8.74
C VAL A 426 19.83 -16.60 -7.24
N PHE A 427 20.55 -17.50 -6.60
CA PHE A 427 20.61 -17.67 -5.15
C PHE A 427 22.00 -17.40 -4.60
N ASP A 428 22.02 -16.86 -3.40
CA ASP A 428 23.17 -16.81 -2.53
C ASP A 428 22.76 -17.05 -1.07
N SER A 429 22.97 -18.27 -0.59
CA SER A 429 22.80 -18.62 0.82
C SER A 429 21.39 -18.29 1.37
N ASN A 430 20.35 -18.62 0.63
CA ASN A 430 18.98 -18.14 0.89
C ASN A 430 18.07 -19.17 1.54
N VAL A 431 16.92 -18.70 2.05
CA VAL A 431 15.80 -19.56 2.43
C VAL A 431 14.56 -19.17 1.62
N VAL A 432 13.96 -20.15 0.95
CA VAL A 432 12.66 -20.00 0.26
C VAL A 432 11.68 -20.99 0.83
N SER A 433 10.54 -20.52 1.33
CA SER A 433 9.50 -21.39 1.89
C SER A 433 8.13 -21.08 1.30
N VAL A 434 7.46 -22.10 0.78
CA VAL A 434 6.06 -21.99 0.34
C VAL A 434 5.16 -21.78 1.55
N PRO A 435 4.18 -20.84 1.49
CA PRO A 435 3.23 -20.63 2.59
C PRO A 435 2.53 -21.92 3.00
N GLY A 436 2.52 -22.21 4.31
CA GLY A 436 1.90 -23.41 4.87
C GLY A 436 2.68 -24.72 4.70
N ASN A 437 3.91 -24.69 4.16
CA ASN A 437 4.77 -25.89 4.13
C ASN A 437 5.12 -26.32 5.58
N PRO A 438 5.10 -27.62 5.93
CA PRO A 438 5.43 -28.09 7.28
C PRO A 438 6.82 -27.70 7.79
N ASN A 439 7.75 -27.41 6.87
CA ASN A 439 9.12 -26.99 7.18
C ASN A 439 9.32 -25.47 7.02
N ALA A 440 8.27 -24.73 6.68
CA ALA A 440 8.33 -23.28 6.65
C ALA A 440 8.39 -22.72 8.09
N PRO A 441 8.98 -21.53 8.26
CA PRO A 441 8.85 -20.77 9.51
C PRO A 441 7.39 -20.61 9.95
N ALA A 442 7.13 -20.57 11.26
CA ALA A 442 5.75 -20.55 11.81
C ALA A 442 4.94 -19.29 11.40
N ASP A 443 5.62 -18.21 11.05
CA ASP A 443 5.09 -16.96 10.53
C ASP A 443 4.83 -17.00 9.00
N CYS A 444 5.13 -18.12 8.34
CA CYS A 444 4.93 -18.30 6.91
C CYS A 444 3.55 -18.93 6.57
N GLN A 445 2.53 -18.08 6.45
CA GLN A 445 1.11 -18.47 6.30
C GLN A 445 0.48 -18.06 4.96
#